data_AF-A0A9P0AUW0-F1
#
_entry.id   AF-A0A9P0AUW0-F1
#
_cell.length_a   1.000
_cell.length_b   1.000
_cell.length_c   1.000
_cell.angle_alpha   90.00
_cell.angle_beta   90.00
_cell.angle_gamma   90.00
#
_symmetry.space_group_name_H-M   'P 1'
#
loop_
_entity.id
_entity.type
_entity.pdbx_description
1 polymer ?
#
loop_
_entity_poly.entity_id
_entity_poly.type
_entity_poly.pdbx_seq_one_letter_code
_entity_poly.pdbx_strand_id
1 'polypeptide(L)'
;MTTEKPFRDQPSNLNLLLKQQIIRQLEEANEDHYKRPNYEDCVTIDKKTTISKKIYSSESDFEGLRMTLANTQINESTAAENHKLMCDHYDLLEQVLEHVVQYVECIILESKSMNRLSIALNAFAISDNLITGDATQHFNTLCESPNLATLEEVRTKLFVCLNSNENINSLRYECEEKKRDFHLALKNFKIILEVMNINNSSLKKLQHQFEEVLMKYQECRCVLDKELPYVIAERSKVLSECLGLLGQDMETRLEDKLHFSNQIKKLKTSIDGDGYALVKKEDNV
;
A
#
# COMPACT_ATOMS: atom_id res chain seq x y z
N MET A 1 -65.93 -28.09 -6.04
CA MET A 1 -64.64 -28.80 -6.19
C MET A 1 -63.72 -27.82 -6.91
N THR A 2 -62.66 -27.26 -6.35
CA THR A 2 -61.70 -27.67 -5.30
C THR A 2 -61.19 -26.40 -4.59
N THR A 3 -61.08 -26.47 -3.27
CA THR A 3 -60.51 -25.43 -2.39
C THR A 3 -58.99 -25.59 -2.31
N GLU A 4 -58.21 -24.60 -2.75
CA GLU A 4 -56.77 -24.51 -2.48
C GLU A 4 -56.53 -23.79 -1.15
N LYS A 5 -55.79 -24.45 -0.25
CA LYS A 5 -55.26 -23.90 1.00
C LYS A 5 -53.91 -23.22 0.75
N PRO A 6 -53.56 -22.14 1.48
CA PRO A 6 -52.22 -21.58 1.44
C PRO A 6 -51.26 -22.39 2.33
N PHE A 7 -50.06 -22.66 1.82
CA PHE A 7 -48.92 -23.16 2.57
C PHE A 7 -48.51 -22.13 3.65
N ARG A 8 -48.58 -22.54 4.92
CA ARG A 8 -48.06 -21.82 6.09
C ARG A 8 -46.60 -22.18 6.34
N ASP A 9 -45.79 -21.15 6.55
CA ASP A 9 -44.71 -20.98 7.53
C ASP A 9 -43.92 -22.21 8.02
N GLN A 10 -42.65 -22.28 7.64
CA GLN A 10 -41.59 -22.84 8.49
C GLN A 10 -40.31 -21.98 8.45
N PRO A 11 -40.13 -21.07 9.43
CA PRO A 11 -38.82 -20.49 9.73
C PRO A 11 -38.36 -20.78 11.18
N SER A 12 -38.69 -21.94 11.77
CA SER A 12 -38.38 -22.24 13.17
C SER A 12 -37.19 -23.18 13.41
N ASN A 13 -36.78 -24.00 12.43
CA ASN A 13 -35.72 -25.00 12.66
C ASN A 13 -34.29 -24.46 12.46
N LEU A 14 -34.08 -23.53 11.53
CA LEU A 14 -32.75 -22.95 11.28
C LEU A 14 -32.27 -22.07 12.45
N ASN A 15 -33.21 -21.39 13.10
CA ASN A 15 -32.96 -20.49 14.23
C ASN A 15 -32.63 -21.26 15.53
N LEU A 16 -33.09 -22.50 15.65
CA LEU A 16 -32.78 -23.36 16.80
C LEU A 16 -31.37 -23.93 16.73
N LEU A 17 -30.92 -24.30 15.52
CA LEU A 17 -29.57 -24.79 15.26
C LEU A 17 -28.50 -23.72 15.53
N LEU A 18 -28.72 -22.49 15.08
CA LEU A 18 -27.84 -21.36 15.40
C LEU A 18 -27.79 -21.09 16.91
N LYS A 19 -28.93 -21.14 17.60
CA LYS A 19 -29.00 -20.99 19.06
C LYS A 19 -28.22 -22.08 19.80
N GLN A 20 -28.36 -23.34 19.38
CA GLN A 20 -27.63 -24.46 19.98
C GLN A 20 -26.12 -24.38 19.72
N GLN A 21 -25.71 -23.90 18.54
CA GLN A 21 -24.30 -23.75 18.18
C GLN A 21 -23.62 -22.61 18.95
N ILE A 22 -24.32 -21.50 19.19
CA ILE A 22 -23.83 -20.38 20.01
C ILE A 22 -23.70 -20.78 21.49
N ILE A 23 -24.68 -21.50 22.04
CA ILE A 23 -24.61 -21.96 23.45
C ILE A 23 -23.43 -22.91 23.65
N ARG A 24 -23.20 -23.83 22.71
CA ARG A 24 -22.10 -24.79 22.79
C ARG A 24 -20.71 -24.13 22.72
N GLN A 25 -20.55 -23.12 21.88
CA GLN A 25 -19.30 -22.34 21.80
C GLN A 25 -19.02 -21.51 23.05
N LEU A 26 -20.07 -21.07 23.76
CA LEU A 26 -19.95 -20.35 25.03
C LEU A 26 -19.58 -21.28 26.21
N GLU A 27 -19.90 -22.57 26.13
CA GLU A 27 -19.57 -23.56 27.15
C GLU A 27 -18.12 -24.05 27.01
N GLU A 28 -17.64 -24.24 25.77
CA GLU A 28 -16.29 -24.73 25.45
C GLU A 28 -15.17 -23.70 25.69
N ALA A 29 -15.47 -22.39 25.72
CA ALA A 29 -14.49 -21.32 25.95
C ALA A 29 -14.10 -21.10 27.44
N ASN A 30 -14.56 -21.94 28.38
CA ASN A 30 -14.34 -21.77 29.82
C ASN A 30 -13.06 -22.44 30.37
N GLU A 31 -12.21 -23.07 29.56
CA GLU A 31 -11.10 -23.90 30.09
C GLU A 31 -9.68 -23.30 30.08
N ASP A 32 -9.42 -22.12 29.51
CA ASP A 32 -8.04 -21.59 29.53
C ASP A 32 -7.85 -20.38 30.46
N HIS A 33 -7.35 -20.69 31.66
CA HIS A 33 -6.72 -19.76 32.59
C HIS A 33 -5.42 -19.19 32.01
N TYR A 34 -5.30 -17.88 31.76
CA TYR A 34 -3.99 -17.21 31.86
C TYR A 34 -4.06 -15.72 32.26
N LYS A 35 -2.99 -15.32 32.93
CA LYS A 35 -2.83 -14.15 33.82
C LYS A 35 -2.70 -12.82 33.07
N ARG A 36 -3.34 -11.77 33.60
CA ARG A 36 -3.13 -10.34 33.28
C ARG A 36 -1.67 -9.91 33.49
N PRO A 37 -1.09 -9.12 32.58
CA PRO A 37 -0.13 -8.07 32.94
C PRO A 37 -0.87 -6.77 33.27
N ASN A 38 -0.35 -6.06 34.26
CA ASN A 38 -0.90 -4.81 34.79
C ASN A 38 -0.17 -3.64 34.10
N TYR A 39 -0.88 -2.83 33.31
CA TYR A 39 -0.36 -1.55 32.81
C TYR A 39 -1.45 -0.50 32.88
N GLU A 40 -1.45 0.23 34.00
CA GLU A 40 -2.04 1.55 34.13
C GLU A 40 -1.20 2.52 33.30
N ASP A 41 -1.74 2.99 32.18
CA ASP A 41 -1.59 4.37 31.68
C ASP A 41 -2.20 4.47 30.28
N CYS A 42 -3.54 4.52 30.23
CA CYS A 42 -4.28 5.20 29.17
C CYS A 42 -5.67 5.59 29.70
N VAL A 43 -5.87 6.90 29.82
CA VAL A 43 -7.13 7.62 30.07
C VAL A 43 -7.67 7.58 31.52
N THR A 44 -7.25 8.57 32.32
CA THR A 44 -7.99 9.03 33.49
C THR A 44 -9.25 9.79 33.05
N ILE A 45 -10.43 9.15 33.17
CA ILE A 45 -11.71 9.86 33.16
C ILE A 45 -12.15 10.04 34.61
N ASP A 46 -12.15 11.31 35.03
CA ASP A 46 -12.56 11.81 36.34
C ASP A 46 -14.01 11.39 36.65
N LYS A 47 -14.22 10.61 37.71
CA LYS A 47 -15.55 10.21 38.21
C LYS A 47 -15.78 10.78 39.60
N LYS A 48 -16.45 11.94 39.66
CA LYS A 48 -17.11 12.42 40.89
C LYS A 48 -18.64 12.37 40.77
N THR A 49 -19.19 11.47 41.58
CA THR A 49 -20.42 11.58 42.39
C THR A 49 -21.77 11.85 41.69
N THR A 50 -22.74 10.93 41.84
CA THR A 50 -23.83 11.01 42.84
C THR A 50 -24.80 9.84 42.68
N ILE A 51 -25.05 9.13 43.78
CA ILE A 51 -26.05 8.06 43.90
C ILE A 51 -27.45 8.70 43.92
N SER A 52 -28.30 8.34 42.96
CA SER A 52 -29.76 8.47 43.09
C SER A 52 -30.39 7.13 42.73
N LYS A 53 -30.82 6.40 43.76
CA LYS A 53 -31.63 5.19 43.65
C LYS A 53 -33.00 5.59 43.08
N LYS A 54 -33.27 5.25 41.82
CA LYS A 54 -34.64 5.10 41.32
C LYS A 54 -34.75 3.79 40.54
N ILE A 55 -35.77 3.04 40.94
CA ILE A 55 -36.16 1.71 40.47
C ILE A 55 -36.73 1.87 39.05
N TYR A 56 -35.87 1.73 38.03
CA TYR A 56 -36.17 1.55 36.59
C TYR A 56 -34.97 0.89 35.86
N SER A 57 -34.31 -0.08 36.50
CA SER A 57 -32.90 -0.41 36.22
C SER A 57 -32.63 -1.42 35.10
N SER A 58 -33.60 -1.77 34.24
CA SER A 58 -33.31 -2.62 33.07
C SER A 58 -33.29 -1.81 31.79
N GLU A 59 -34.37 -1.10 31.46
CA GLU A 59 -34.44 -0.29 30.24
C GLU A 59 -33.38 0.83 30.19
N SER A 60 -33.04 1.44 31.33
CA SER A 60 -31.98 2.46 31.35
C SER A 60 -30.58 1.90 31.07
N ASP A 61 -30.32 0.66 31.50
CA ASP A 61 -29.03 0.00 31.29
C ASP A 61 -28.88 -0.40 29.81
N PHE A 62 -29.96 -0.92 29.20
CA PHE A 62 -30.00 -1.24 27.76
C PHE A 62 -29.86 0.02 26.89
N GLU A 63 -30.57 1.10 27.22
CA GLU A 63 -30.48 2.35 26.47
C GLU A 63 -29.10 3.03 26.63
N GLY A 64 -28.53 2.98 27.84
CA GLY A 64 -27.15 3.43 28.09
C GLY A 64 -26.11 2.64 27.28
N LEU A 65 -26.30 1.33 27.14
CA LEU A 65 -25.45 0.47 26.31
C LEU A 65 -25.60 0.77 24.82
N ARG A 66 -26.83 1.01 24.33
CA ARG A 66 -27.07 1.42 22.94
C ARG A 66 -26.38 2.74 22.62
N MET A 67 -26.51 3.72 23.50
CA MET A 67 -25.82 5.01 23.35
C MET A 67 -24.30 4.84 23.37
N THR A 68 -23.77 4.02 24.29
CA THR A 68 -22.34 3.72 24.35
C THR A 68 -21.85 3.08 23.05
N LEU A 69 -22.58 2.08 22.54
CA LEU A 69 -22.23 1.38 21.32
C LEU A 69 -22.31 2.28 20.07
N ALA A 70 -23.30 3.19 20.02
CA ALA A 70 -23.40 4.21 18.99
C ALA A 70 -22.22 5.19 19.04
N ASN A 71 -21.84 5.67 20.22
CA ASN A 71 -20.68 6.53 20.41
C ASN A 71 -19.38 5.82 20.02
N THR A 72 -19.19 4.58 20.44
CA THR A 72 -18.06 3.75 20.03
C THR A 72 -18.00 3.64 18.51
N GLN A 73 -19.12 3.35 17.84
CA GLN A 73 -19.14 3.26 16.38
C GLN A 73 -18.73 4.58 15.71
N ILE A 74 -19.22 5.73 16.21
CA ILE A 74 -18.86 7.04 15.65
C ILE A 74 -17.36 7.32 15.83
N ASN A 75 -16.84 7.11 17.03
CA ASN A 75 -15.43 7.31 17.35
C ASN A 75 -14.54 6.39 16.50
N GLU A 76 -14.90 5.11 16.40
CA GLU A 76 -14.14 4.13 15.61
C GLU A 76 -14.24 4.39 14.11
N SER A 77 -15.38 4.86 13.60
CA SER A 77 -15.50 5.27 12.19
C SER A 77 -14.56 6.43 11.87
N THR A 78 -14.53 7.44 12.74
CA THR A 78 -13.67 8.62 12.56
C THR A 78 -12.20 8.26 12.61
N ALA A 79 -11.81 7.44 13.58
CA ALA A 79 -10.43 6.98 13.70
C ALA A 79 -10.02 6.04 12.55
N ALA A 80 -10.93 5.18 12.08
CA ALA A 80 -10.69 4.33 10.91
C ALA A 80 -10.54 5.14 9.61
N GLU A 81 -11.25 6.25 9.43
CA GLU A 81 -11.06 7.14 8.29
C GLU A 81 -9.69 7.79 8.30
N ASN A 82 -9.24 8.33 9.45
CA ASN A 82 -7.91 8.90 9.58
C ASN A 82 -6.80 7.87 9.32
N HIS A 83 -6.95 6.67 9.90
CA HIS A 83 -6.03 5.56 9.68
C HIS A 83 -5.99 5.15 8.20
N LYS A 84 -7.14 5.11 7.53
CA LYS A 84 -7.24 4.81 6.10
C LYS A 84 -6.48 5.84 5.28
N LEU A 85 -6.63 7.14 5.56
CA LEU A 85 -5.88 8.18 4.85
C LEU A 85 -4.36 8.00 4.96
N MET A 86 -3.86 7.55 6.11
CA MET A 86 -2.43 7.24 6.29
C MET A 86 -2.00 6.02 5.48
N CYS A 87 -2.79 4.95 5.49
CA CYS A 87 -2.56 3.79 4.63
C CYS A 87 -2.56 4.17 3.14
N ASP A 88 -3.55 4.94 2.69
CA ASP A 88 -3.68 5.37 1.30
C ASP A 88 -2.47 6.24 0.89
N HIS A 89 -1.97 7.10 1.78
CA HIS A 89 -0.77 7.90 1.54
C HIS A 89 0.49 7.04 1.43
N TYR A 90 0.65 6.04 2.31
CA TYR A 90 1.74 5.08 2.26
C TYR A 90 1.73 4.28 0.94
N ASP A 91 0.56 3.78 0.53
CA ASP A 91 0.39 2.99 -0.69
C ASP A 91 0.71 3.83 -1.95
N LEU A 92 0.32 5.10 -1.95
CA LEU A 92 0.69 6.03 -3.03
C LEU A 92 2.20 6.26 -3.09
N LEU A 93 2.85 6.44 -1.93
CA LEU A 93 4.30 6.65 -1.87
C LEU A 93 5.06 5.40 -2.37
N GLU A 94 4.59 4.21 -2.03
CA GLU A 94 5.15 2.95 -2.52
C GLU A 94 5.06 2.85 -4.04
N GLN A 95 3.88 3.13 -4.61
CA GLN A 95 3.69 3.16 -6.07
C GLN A 95 4.61 4.18 -6.75
N VAL A 96 4.77 5.37 -6.17
CA VAL A 96 5.68 6.39 -6.71
C VAL A 96 7.12 5.87 -6.73
N LEU A 97 7.59 5.28 -5.63
CA LEU A 97 8.94 4.70 -5.55
C LEU A 97 9.14 3.59 -6.59
N GLU A 98 8.18 2.69 -6.74
CA GLU A 98 8.21 1.63 -7.76
C GLU A 98 8.29 2.20 -9.18
N HIS A 99 7.49 3.21 -9.50
CA HIS A 99 7.53 3.87 -10.79
C HIS A 99 8.86 4.59 -11.05
N VAL A 100 9.47 5.19 -10.03
CA VAL A 100 10.80 5.80 -10.17
C VAL A 100 11.85 4.71 -10.45
N VAL A 101 11.79 3.56 -9.78
CA VAL A 101 12.69 2.41 -10.07
C VAL A 101 12.55 1.97 -11.52
N GLN A 102 11.32 1.73 -11.98
CA GLN A 102 11.04 1.31 -13.36
C GLN A 102 11.53 2.35 -14.37
N TYR A 103 11.34 3.64 -14.08
CA TYR A 103 11.84 4.72 -14.91
C TYR A 103 13.37 4.72 -15.00
N VAL A 104 14.07 4.57 -13.87
CA VAL A 104 15.54 4.47 -13.82
C VAL A 104 16.04 3.28 -14.63
N GLU A 105 15.40 2.12 -14.53
CA GLU A 105 15.73 0.93 -15.34
C GLU A 105 15.57 1.20 -16.84
N CYS A 106 14.51 1.91 -17.23
CA CYS A 106 14.29 2.31 -18.61
C CYS A 106 15.41 3.24 -19.12
N ILE A 107 15.85 4.20 -18.32
CA ILE A 107 16.97 5.11 -18.69
C ILE A 107 18.28 4.34 -18.82
N ILE A 108 18.57 3.41 -17.91
CA ILE A 108 19.75 2.55 -17.98
C ILE A 108 19.73 1.76 -19.31
N LEU A 109 18.59 1.17 -19.65
CA LEU A 109 18.42 0.41 -20.89
C LEU A 109 18.57 1.29 -22.13
N GLU A 110 17.97 2.49 -22.12
CA GLU A 110 18.10 3.48 -23.19
C GLU A 110 19.57 3.85 -23.41
N SER A 111 20.30 4.15 -22.33
CA SER A 111 21.71 4.56 -22.39
C SER A 111 22.60 3.44 -22.94
N LYS A 112 22.36 2.19 -22.51
CA LYS A 112 23.05 1.01 -23.05
C LYS A 112 22.73 0.80 -24.53
N SER A 113 21.49 1.03 -24.94
CA SER A 113 21.05 0.86 -26.33
C SER A 113 21.63 1.96 -27.23
N MET A 114 21.66 3.20 -26.77
CA MET A 114 22.28 4.34 -27.44
C MET A 114 23.78 4.08 -27.65
N ASN A 115 24.50 3.62 -26.62
CA ASN A 115 25.92 3.28 -26.75
C ASN A 115 26.17 2.15 -27.77
N ARG A 116 25.36 1.08 -27.77
CA ARG A 116 25.47 0.01 -28.78
C ARG A 116 25.27 0.55 -30.20
N LEU A 117 24.29 1.43 -30.38
CA LEU A 117 24.04 2.07 -31.67
C LEU A 117 25.20 2.99 -32.08
N SER A 118 25.75 3.79 -31.15
CA SER A 118 26.95 4.60 -31.38
C SER A 118 28.12 3.76 -31.88
N ILE A 119 28.40 2.62 -31.22
CA ILE A 119 29.48 1.70 -31.60
C ILE A 119 29.24 1.15 -33.02
N ALA A 120 28.03 0.70 -33.33
CA ALA A 120 27.70 0.16 -34.64
C ALA A 120 27.80 1.22 -35.75
N LEU A 121 27.30 2.43 -35.50
CA LEU A 121 27.39 3.54 -36.46
C LEU A 121 28.83 3.97 -36.69
N ASN A 122 29.65 4.04 -35.64
CA ASN A 122 31.07 4.37 -35.76
C ASN A 122 31.81 3.30 -36.60
N ALA A 123 31.56 2.02 -36.33
CA ALA A 123 32.16 0.93 -37.09
C ALA A 123 31.79 0.99 -38.59
N PHE A 124 30.52 1.23 -38.90
CA PHE A 124 30.04 1.43 -40.27
C PHE A 124 30.69 2.64 -40.95
N ALA A 125 30.78 3.75 -40.23
CA ALA A 125 31.26 4.98 -40.81
C ALA A 125 32.79 4.98 -41.03
N ILE A 126 33.54 4.24 -40.19
CA ILE A 126 34.96 3.94 -40.41
C ILE A 126 35.13 3.01 -41.62
N SER A 127 34.31 1.94 -41.75
CA SER A 127 34.46 0.98 -42.85
C SER A 127 34.21 1.62 -44.22
N ASP A 128 33.25 2.53 -44.30
CA ASP A 128 32.87 3.21 -45.55
C ASP A 128 33.66 4.52 -45.78
N ASN A 129 34.64 4.85 -44.93
CA ASN A 129 35.43 6.10 -44.96
C ASN A 129 34.56 7.38 -44.97
N LEU A 130 33.37 7.34 -44.38
CA LEU A 130 32.39 8.44 -44.37
C LEU A 130 32.75 9.59 -43.43
N ILE A 131 33.79 9.41 -42.61
CA ILE A 131 34.16 10.31 -41.53
C ILE A 131 35.67 10.59 -41.58
N THR A 132 36.04 11.88 -41.63
CA THR A 132 37.43 12.36 -41.55
C THR A 132 37.84 12.62 -40.09
N GLY A 133 39.16 12.61 -39.82
CA GLY A 133 39.78 12.45 -38.50
C GLY A 133 39.13 13.16 -37.30
N ASP A 134 38.74 14.43 -37.41
CA ASP A 134 38.12 15.17 -36.31
C ASP A 134 36.74 14.60 -35.91
N ALA A 135 35.96 14.13 -36.87
CA ALA A 135 34.66 13.54 -36.61
C ALA A 135 34.79 12.08 -36.08
N THR A 136 35.88 11.38 -36.39
CA THR A 136 36.20 10.07 -35.78
C THR A 136 36.46 10.22 -34.28
N GLN A 137 37.12 11.30 -33.86
CA GLN A 137 37.36 11.58 -32.44
C GLN A 137 36.05 11.81 -31.67
N HIS A 138 35.10 12.54 -32.26
CA HIS A 138 33.79 12.80 -31.63
C HIS A 138 32.90 11.55 -31.56
N PHE A 139 32.99 10.66 -32.56
CA PHE A 139 32.30 9.36 -32.52
C PHE A 139 32.91 8.43 -31.47
N ASN A 140 34.23 8.47 -31.27
CA ASN A 140 34.88 7.68 -30.22
C ASN A 140 34.43 8.09 -28.81
N THR A 141 34.20 9.38 -28.55
CA THR A 141 33.65 9.85 -27.26
C THR A 141 32.26 9.29 -26.98
N LEU A 142 31.42 9.10 -28.01
CA LEU A 142 30.09 8.47 -27.88
C LEU A 142 30.13 6.94 -27.70
N CYS A 143 31.26 6.32 -28.05
CA CYS A 143 31.49 4.89 -27.87
C CYS A 143 31.99 4.55 -26.46
N GLU A 144 32.40 5.55 -25.67
CA GLU A 144 32.75 5.37 -24.27
C GLU A 144 31.58 4.75 -23.50
N SER A 145 31.89 3.88 -22.53
CA SER A 145 30.87 3.23 -21.72
C SER A 145 30.03 4.30 -21.02
N PRO A 146 28.68 4.22 -21.08
CA PRO A 146 27.84 5.20 -20.42
C PRO A 146 28.16 5.20 -18.91
N ASN A 147 28.30 6.39 -18.33
CA ASN A 147 28.39 6.51 -16.89
C ASN A 147 26.99 6.23 -16.30
N LEU A 148 26.88 5.13 -15.57
CA LEU A 148 25.63 4.66 -14.96
C LEU A 148 25.69 4.66 -13.43
N ALA A 149 26.78 5.16 -12.83
CA ALA A 149 27.00 5.06 -11.38
C ALA A 149 25.86 5.69 -10.58
N THR A 150 25.45 6.91 -10.94
CA THR A 150 24.35 7.62 -10.27
C THR A 150 23.02 6.89 -10.40
N LEU A 151 22.70 6.36 -11.59
CA LEU A 151 21.45 5.62 -11.81
C LEU A 151 21.41 4.30 -11.04
N GLU A 152 22.53 3.56 -10.99
CA GLU A 152 22.61 2.33 -10.21
C GLU A 152 22.57 2.60 -8.70
N GLU A 153 23.13 3.72 -8.24
CA GLU A 153 23.00 4.18 -6.85
C GLU A 153 21.54 4.47 -6.51
N VAL A 154 20.85 5.27 -7.34
CA VAL A 154 19.43 5.59 -7.18
C VAL A 154 18.59 4.31 -7.18
N ARG A 155 18.80 3.41 -8.14
CA ARG A 155 18.10 2.13 -8.24
C ARG A 155 18.27 1.31 -6.96
N THR A 156 19.49 1.23 -6.45
CA THR A 156 19.82 0.45 -5.23
C THR A 156 19.16 1.06 -4.00
N LYS A 157 19.23 2.39 -3.83
CA LYS A 157 18.60 3.10 -2.70
C LYS A 157 17.09 2.87 -2.67
N LEU A 158 16.42 3.04 -3.80
CA LEU A 158 14.98 2.83 -3.92
C LEU A 158 14.61 1.36 -3.68
N PHE A 159 15.37 0.42 -4.25
CA PHE A 159 15.13 -1.01 -4.06
C PHE A 159 15.25 -1.41 -2.58
N VAL A 160 16.29 -0.97 -1.89
CA VAL A 160 16.45 -1.25 -0.45
C VAL A 160 15.31 -0.63 0.36
N CYS A 161 14.90 0.59 0.04
CA CYS A 161 13.83 1.31 0.72
C CYS A 161 12.44 0.65 0.55
N LEU A 162 12.16 0.09 -0.64
CA LEU A 162 10.94 -0.66 -0.89
C LEU A 162 10.90 -1.97 -0.09
N ASN A 163 12.04 -2.67 0.02
CA ASN A 163 12.11 -3.99 0.64
C ASN A 163 12.42 -3.97 2.16
N SER A 164 12.71 -2.82 2.77
CA SER A 164 13.17 -2.76 4.17
C SER A 164 12.06 -2.92 5.24
N ASN A 165 10.78 -2.91 4.86
CA ASN A 165 9.65 -2.77 5.79
C ASN A 165 8.61 -3.90 5.72
N GLU A 166 9.05 -5.16 5.71
CA GLU A 166 8.15 -6.33 5.75
C GLU A 166 7.19 -6.32 6.96
N ASN A 167 7.63 -5.74 8.09
CA ASN A 167 6.85 -5.66 9.32
C ASN A 167 5.56 -4.83 9.17
N ILE A 168 5.55 -3.77 8.36
CA ILE A 168 4.36 -2.93 8.17
C ILE A 168 3.24 -3.71 7.48
N ASN A 169 3.58 -4.54 6.49
CA ASN A 169 2.60 -5.36 5.79
C ASN A 169 1.98 -6.41 6.72
N SER A 170 2.78 -7.01 7.61
CA SER A 170 2.29 -7.91 8.65
C SER A 170 1.31 -7.21 9.61
N LEU A 171 1.69 -6.04 10.12
CA LEU A 171 0.84 -5.24 11.02
C LEU A 171 -0.47 -4.81 10.35
N ARG A 172 -0.43 -4.41 9.07
CA ARG A 172 -1.64 -4.08 8.30
C ARG A 172 -2.57 -5.27 8.15
N TYR A 173 -2.02 -6.44 7.84
CA TYR A 173 -2.81 -7.67 7.73
C TYR A 173 -3.49 -8.02 9.06
N GLU A 174 -2.74 -7.97 10.17
CA GLU A 174 -3.28 -8.19 11.50
C GLU A 174 -4.39 -7.19 11.84
N CYS A 175 -4.19 -5.91 11.54
CA CYS A 175 -5.18 -4.87 11.81
C CYS A 175 -6.49 -5.09 11.04
N GLU A 176 -6.41 -5.47 9.76
CA GLU A 176 -7.61 -5.79 8.96
C GLU A 176 -8.30 -7.08 9.43
N GLU A 177 -7.58 -8.05 9.99
CA GLU A 177 -8.20 -9.17 10.69
C GLU A 177 -8.97 -8.71 11.93
N LYS A 178 -8.34 -7.96 12.83
CA LYS A 178 -9.00 -7.47 14.06
C LYS A 178 -10.15 -6.53 13.78
N LYS A 179 -10.08 -5.74 12.70
CA LYS A 179 -11.18 -4.92 12.21
C LYS A 179 -12.38 -5.76 11.79
N ARG A 180 -12.18 -6.88 11.08
CA ARG A 180 -13.27 -7.80 10.72
C ARG A 180 -13.92 -8.41 11.96
N ASP A 181 -13.11 -8.83 12.93
CA ASP A 181 -13.59 -9.34 14.22
C ASP A 181 -14.44 -8.29 14.96
N PHE A 182 -13.95 -7.04 15.03
CA PHE A 182 -14.68 -5.92 15.61
C PHE A 182 -16.03 -5.67 14.93
N HIS A 183 -16.07 -5.63 13.59
CA HIS A 183 -17.33 -5.40 12.88
C HIS A 183 -18.33 -6.53 13.10
N LEU A 184 -17.87 -7.78 13.17
CA LEU A 184 -18.70 -8.93 13.49
C LEU A 184 -19.24 -8.85 14.92
N ALA A 185 -18.38 -8.54 15.90
CA ALA A 185 -18.75 -8.36 17.30
C ALA A 185 -19.77 -7.22 17.46
N LEU A 186 -19.54 -6.09 16.79
CA LEU A 186 -20.44 -4.93 16.79
C LEU A 186 -21.83 -5.30 16.25
N LYS A 187 -21.88 -6.01 15.11
CA LYS A 187 -23.14 -6.46 14.50
C LYS A 187 -23.89 -7.43 15.41
N ASN A 188 -23.20 -8.41 15.96
CA ASN A 188 -23.79 -9.39 16.86
C ASN A 188 -24.32 -8.72 18.13
N PHE A 189 -23.58 -7.79 18.71
CA PHE A 189 -24.00 -7.08 19.90
C PHE A 189 -25.26 -6.24 19.66
N LYS A 190 -25.35 -5.54 18.52
CA LYS A 190 -26.58 -4.82 18.12
C LYS A 190 -27.80 -5.73 18.04
N ILE A 191 -27.69 -6.85 17.30
CA ILE A 191 -28.78 -7.82 17.16
C ILE A 191 -29.23 -8.32 18.53
N ILE A 192 -28.27 -8.62 19.40
CA ILE A 192 -28.56 -9.10 20.74
C ILE A 192 -29.30 -8.04 21.59
N LEU A 193 -28.86 -6.77 21.53
CA LEU A 193 -29.50 -5.64 22.21
C LEU A 193 -30.90 -5.29 21.68
N GLU A 194 -31.22 -5.68 20.45
CA GLU A 194 -32.50 -5.39 19.78
C GLU A 194 -33.50 -6.55 19.89
N VAL A 195 -33.03 -7.79 19.80
CA VAL A 195 -33.90 -8.97 19.55
C VAL A 195 -33.99 -9.91 20.76
N MET A 196 -33.01 -9.90 21.66
CA MET A 196 -32.92 -10.90 22.72
C MET A 196 -33.30 -10.34 24.08
N ASN A 197 -34.22 -11.02 24.77
CA ASN A 197 -34.54 -10.73 26.17
C ASN A 197 -33.49 -11.38 27.08
N ILE A 198 -32.42 -10.65 27.38
CA ILE A 198 -31.25 -11.14 28.10
C ILE A 198 -31.23 -10.56 29.51
N ASN A 199 -30.86 -11.39 30.49
CA ASN A 199 -30.68 -10.93 31.87
C ASN A 199 -29.44 -10.01 32.00
N ASN A 200 -29.42 -9.18 33.05
CA ASN A 200 -28.35 -8.18 33.20
C ASN A 200 -26.95 -8.82 33.38
N SER A 201 -26.85 -10.02 33.95
CA SER A 201 -25.56 -10.70 34.12
C SER A 201 -24.95 -11.17 32.79
N SER A 202 -25.75 -11.76 31.90
CA SER A 202 -25.32 -12.14 30.54
C SER A 202 -25.05 -10.92 29.67
N LEU A 203 -25.81 -9.83 29.85
CA LEU A 203 -25.56 -8.57 29.13
C LEU A 203 -24.19 -7.97 29.48
N LYS A 204 -23.81 -7.98 30.76
CA LYS A 204 -22.48 -7.52 31.21
C LYS A 204 -21.35 -8.41 30.67
N LYS A 205 -21.54 -9.72 30.60
CA LYS A 205 -20.57 -10.64 30.00
C LYS A 205 -20.38 -10.34 28.51
N LEU A 206 -21.48 -10.13 27.79
CA LEU A 206 -21.44 -9.78 26.37
C LEU A 206 -20.76 -8.43 26.13
N GLN A 207 -21.06 -7.44 26.97
CA GLN A 207 -20.38 -6.15 26.95
C GLN A 207 -18.87 -6.32 27.11
N HIS A 208 -18.43 -7.12 28.09
CA HIS A 208 -17.02 -7.35 28.32
C HIS A 208 -16.33 -8.03 27.13
N GLN A 209 -16.95 -9.05 26.55
CA GLN A 209 -16.43 -9.72 25.34
C GLN A 209 -16.31 -8.76 24.15
N PHE A 210 -17.29 -7.87 23.97
CA PHE A 210 -17.23 -6.84 22.93
C PHE A 210 -16.09 -5.84 23.19
N GLU A 211 -15.94 -5.38 24.43
CA GLU A 211 -14.85 -4.47 24.84
C GLU A 211 -13.48 -5.10 24.60
N GLU A 212 -13.29 -6.40 24.86
CA GLU A 212 -12.04 -7.10 24.56
C GLU A 212 -11.71 -7.13 23.06
N VAL A 213 -12.70 -7.38 22.19
CA VAL A 213 -12.50 -7.37 20.74
C VAL A 213 -12.20 -5.95 20.25
N LEU A 214 -12.92 -4.96 20.77
CA LEU A 214 -12.69 -3.55 20.47
C LEU A 214 -11.27 -3.13 20.86
N MET A 215 -10.82 -3.48 22.06
CA MET A 215 -9.47 -3.17 22.56
C MET A 215 -8.40 -3.76 21.65
N LYS A 216 -8.51 -5.03 21.26
CA LYS A 216 -7.55 -5.66 20.34
C LYS A 216 -7.46 -4.93 18.99
N TYR A 217 -8.60 -4.52 18.44
CA TYR A 217 -8.62 -3.74 17.20
C TYR A 217 -7.98 -2.36 17.39
N GLN A 218 -8.33 -1.65 18.46
CA GLN A 218 -7.77 -0.32 18.76
C GLN A 218 -6.27 -0.36 19.04
N GLU A 219 -5.78 -1.37 19.75
CA GLU A 219 -4.36 -1.59 20.01
C GLU A 219 -3.59 -1.78 18.70
N CYS A 220 -4.06 -2.68 17.83
CA CYS A 220 -3.41 -2.93 16.55
C CYS A 220 -3.40 -1.69 15.65
N ARG A 221 -4.53 -0.95 15.57
CA ARG A 221 -4.58 0.33 14.86
C ARG A 221 -3.61 1.35 15.44
N CYS A 222 -3.55 1.48 16.78
CA CYS A 222 -2.68 2.44 17.46
C CYS A 222 -1.20 2.17 17.19
N VAL A 223 -0.79 0.90 17.09
CA VAL A 223 0.56 0.54 16.68
C VAL A 223 0.84 1.07 15.26
N LEU A 224 -0.05 0.79 14.30
CA LEU A 224 0.12 1.29 12.93
C LEU A 224 0.11 2.82 12.84
N ASP A 225 -0.78 3.49 13.59
CA ASP A 225 -0.88 4.96 13.60
C ASP A 225 0.41 5.62 14.13
N LYS A 226 1.24 4.88 14.90
CA LYS A 226 2.55 5.33 15.35
C LYS A 226 3.66 5.00 14.36
N GLU A 227 3.64 3.81 13.77
CA GLU A 227 4.70 3.33 12.87
C GLU A 227 4.61 3.93 11.46
N LEU A 228 3.40 4.05 10.89
CA LEU A 228 3.19 4.54 9.53
C LEU A 228 3.81 5.93 9.28
N PRO A 229 3.62 6.94 10.16
CA PRO A 229 4.24 8.26 9.95
C PRO A 229 5.77 8.21 9.86
N TYR A 230 6.41 7.36 10.66
CA TYR A 230 7.87 7.19 10.63
C TYR A 230 8.32 6.61 9.29
N VAL A 231 7.69 5.52 8.84
CA VAL A 231 8.05 4.86 7.59
C VAL A 231 7.76 5.74 6.38
N ILE A 232 6.63 6.47 6.38
CA ILE A 232 6.31 7.46 5.35
C ILE A 232 7.40 8.55 5.29
N ALA A 233 7.85 9.06 6.43
CA ALA A 233 8.90 10.07 6.47
C ALA A 233 10.24 9.54 5.95
N GLU A 234 10.63 8.32 6.33
CA GLU A 234 11.86 7.67 5.85
C GLU A 234 11.83 7.48 4.33
N ARG A 235 10.73 6.90 3.82
CA ARG A 235 10.53 6.69 2.37
C ARG A 235 10.49 8.01 1.61
N SER A 236 9.82 9.04 2.14
CA SER A 236 9.75 10.36 1.51
C SER A 236 11.12 11.03 1.42
N LYS A 237 11.96 10.85 2.44
CA LYS A 237 13.35 11.33 2.43
C LYS A 237 14.16 10.64 1.34
N VAL A 238 14.09 9.31 1.25
CA VAL A 238 14.78 8.56 0.19
C VAL A 238 14.30 8.98 -1.20
N LEU A 239 12.99 9.14 -1.39
CA LEU A 239 12.42 9.64 -2.64
C LEU A 239 13.01 11.02 -2.99
N SER A 240 13.00 11.96 -2.05
CA SER A 240 13.53 13.31 -2.28
C SER A 240 15.02 13.30 -2.67
N GLU A 241 15.84 12.50 -1.99
CA GLU A 241 17.27 12.37 -2.31
C GLU A 241 17.46 11.76 -3.70
N CYS A 242 16.71 10.71 -4.02
CA CYS A 242 16.77 10.04 -5.31
C CYS A 242 16.33 10.94 -6.47
N LEU A 243 15.25 11.71 -6.29
CA LEU A 243 14.80 12.69 -7.28
C LEU A 243 15.82 13.81 -7.49
N GLY A 244 16.52 14.23 -6.44
CA GLY A 244 17.62 15.20 -6.55
C GLY A 244 18.78 14.68 -7.39
N LEU A 245 19.24 13.45 -7.12
CA LEU A 245 20.29 12.79 -7.91
C LEU A 245 19.86 12.56 -9.36
N LEU A 246 18.62 12.09 -9.55
CA LEU A 246 18.07 11.82 -10.87
C LEU A 246 17.96 13.11 -11.70
N GLY A 247 17.54 14.23 -11.08
CA GLY A 247 17.48 15.53 -11.75
C GLY A 247 18.83 15.96 -12.31
N GLN A 248 19.90 15.86 -11.50
CA GLN A 248 21.26 16.21 -11.94
C GLN A 248 21.78 15.29 -13.05
N ASP A 249 21.52 13.98 -12.95
CA ASP A 249 21.92 13.00 -13.96
C ASP A 249 21.14 13.20 -15.28
N MET A 250 19.86 13.59 -15.22
CA MET A 250 19.04 13.90 -16.41
C MET A 250 19.59 15.09 -17.20
N GLU A 251 20.07 16.15 -16.53
CA GLU A 251 20.67 17.31 -17.21
C GLU A 251 21.89 16.89 -18.04
N THR A 252 22.78 16.10 -17.44
CA THR A 252 23.98 15.58 -18.11
C THR A 252 23.60 14.69 -19.30
N ARG A 253 22.60 13.82 -19.14
CA ARG A 253 22.13 12.93 -20.22
C ARG A 253 21.44 13.67 -21.35
N LEU A 254 20.80 14.81 -21.08
CA LEU A 254 20.19 15.62 -22.13
C LEU A 254 21.26 16.14 -23.10
N GLU A 255 22.41 16.55 -22.56
CA GLU A 255 23.57 16.97 -23.35
C GLU A 255 24.11 15.80 -24.19
N ASP A 256 24.26 14.61 -23.60
CA ASP A 256 24.68 13.39 -24.31
C ASP A 256 23.72 13.05 -25.47
N LYS A 257 22.40 13.09 -25.21
CA LYS A 257 21.38 12.82 -26.24
C LYS A 257 21.43 13.86 -27.37
N LEU A 258 21.64 15.13 -27.04
CA LEU A 258 21.78 16.19 -28.03
C LEU A 258 23.04 15.97 -28.89
N HIS A 259 24.16 15.63 -28.25
CA HIS A 259 25.40 15.31 -28.94
C HIS A 259 25.20 14.11 -29.88
N PHE A 260 24.61 13.01 -29.39
CA PHE A 260 24.28 11.83 -30.16
C PHE A 260 23.38 12.15 -31.38
N SER A 261 22.31 12.93 -31.16
CA SER A 261 21.40 13.36 -32.24
C SER A 261 22.13 14.14 -33.33
N ASN A 262 23.03 15.06 -32.95
CA ASN A 262 23.80 15.85 -33.90
C ASN A 262 24.76 14.97 -34.71
N GLN A 263 25.35 13.94 -34.11
CA GLN A 263 26.23 13.02 -34.83
C GLN A 263 25.46 12.13 -35.83
N ILE A 264 24.26 11.66 -35.47
CA ILE A 264 23.38 10.96 -36.42
C ILE A 264 23.07 11.85 -37.63
N LYS A 265 22.74 13.13 -37.42
CA LYS A 265 22.45 14.08 -38.51
C LYS A 265 23.66 14.32 -39.41
N LYS A 266 24.86 14.43 -38.82
CA LYS A 266 26.11 14.54 -39.58
C LYS A 266 26.36 13.31 -40.43
N LEU A 267 26.27 12.12 -39.83
CA LEU A 267 26.46 10.86 -40.54
C LEU A 267 25.45 10.69 -41.69
N LYS A 268 24.18 11.04 -41.46
CA LYS A 268 23.17 11.07 -42.53
C LYS A 268 23.61 11.97 -43.69
N THR A 269 24.08 13.18 -43.38
CA THR A 269 24.52 14.13 -44.41
C THR A 269 25.73 13.60 -45.19
N SER A 270 26.67 12.92 -44.53
CA SER A 270 27.78 12.23 -45.21
C SER A 270 27.30 11.11 -46.13
N ILE A 271 26.37 10.27 -45.67
CA ILE A 271 25.76 9.19 -46.47
C ILE A 271 25.04 9.75 -47.70
N ASP A 272 24.26 10.82 -47.52
CA ASP A 272 23.52 11.48 -48.60
C ASP A 272 24.48 12.20 -49.58
N GLY A 273 25.58 12.75 -49.07
CA GLY A 273 26.54 13.59 -49.81
C GLY A 273 27.60 12.82 -50.59
N ASP A 274 28.10 11.69 -50.07
CA ASP A 274 29.02 10.81 -50.82
C ASP A 274 28.33 10.15 -52.01
N GLY A 275 27.00 10.21 -52.05
CA GLY A 275 26.24 9.36 -52.91
C GLY A 275 26.57 7.92 -52.55
N TYR A 276 25.61 7.22 -51.96
CA TYR A 276 25.31 5.92 -52.54
C TYR A 276 24.87 6.17 -54.01
N ALA A 277 25.82 6.59 -54.86
CA ALA A 277 25.91 6.21 -56.24
C ALA A 277 25.95 4.70 -56.17
N LEU A 278 24.73 4.13 -56.05
CA LEU A 278 24.35 2.87 -56.64
C LEU A 278 25.27 2.70 -57.80
N VAL A 279 26.27 1.86 -57.57
CA VAL A 279 27.39 1.71 -58.45
C VAL A 279 26.76 1.42 -59.79
N LYS A 280 26.85 2.43 -60.66
CA LYS A 280 26.87 2.31 -62.10
C LYS A 280 28.00 1.33 -62.41
N LYS A 281 27.72 0.05 -62.19
CA LYS A 281 28.49 -1.12 -62.63
C LYS A 281 27.66 -1.89 -63.65
N GLU A 282 26.85 -1.19 -64.41
CA GLU A 282 26.33 -1.67 -65.68
C GLU A 282 26.56 -0.53 -66.67
N ASP A 283 26.98 -0.87 -67.88
CA ASP A 283 27.40 0.02 -68.98
C ASP A 283 28.89 0.38 -69.01
N ASN A 284 29.73 -0.65 -69.00
CA ASN A 284 30.95 -0.70 -69.82
C ASN A 284 31.23 -2.17 -70.18
N VAL A 285 30.40 -2.72 -71.08
CA VAL A 285 30.73 -3.89 -71.91
C VAL A 285 30.53 -3.48 -73.36
#